data_AF-A0A7S3AXP5-F1
#
_entry.id   AF-A0A7S3AXP5-F1
#
_cell.length_a   1.000
_cell.length_b   1.000
_cell.length_c   1.000
_cell.angle_alpha   90.00
_cell.angle_beta   90.00
_cell.angle_gamma   90.00
#
_symmetry.space_group_name_H-M   'P 1'
#
loop_
_entity.id
_entity.type
_entity.pdbx_description
1 polymer ?
#
loop_
_entity_poly.entity_id
_entity_poly.type
_entity_poly.pdbx_seq_one_letter_code
_entity_poly.pdbx_strand_id
1 'polypeptide(L)'
;SNGELITCYPGDALIYQPTDGIIFGEHVPETMADPESCFGEWIDYGLAEDDEYALIGIPLLDDDAAYLGHFCNDGACLLEGWNTSQYSVASNQMLNAKHIDVAGLHTATVATRPIRRDEEVLVSYGKEYWLEYNERHSNMSESDAIPYAPKR
;
A
#
# COMPACT_ATOMS: atom_id res chain seq x y z
N SER A 1 -4.57 4.42 23.54
CA SER A 1 -5.73 4.83 22.73
C SER A 1 -5.66 4.10 21.40
N ASN A 2 -6.79 3.81 20.75
CA ASN A 2 -6.83 3.07 19.48
C ASN A 2 -6.50 3.94 18.24
N GLY A 3 -5.78 5.04 18.44
CA GLY A 3 -5.52 6.04 17.39
C GLY A 3 -6.74 6.90 17.04
N GLU A 4 -6.51 7.92 16.22
CA GLU A 4 -7.56 8.71 15.54
C GLU A 4 -7.70 8.19 14.11
N LEU A 5 -8.93 8.02 13.62
CA LEU A 5 -9.18 7.59 12.24
C LEU A 5 -8.75 8.68 11.25
N ILE A 6 -7.94 8.31 10.27
CA ILE A 6 -7.47 9.23 9.21
C ILE A 6 -8.28 9.01 7.93
N THR A 7 -8.27 7.77 7.42
CA THR A 7 -8.90 7.36 6.16
C THR A 7 -9.10 5.85 6.17
N CYS A 8 -9.88 5.31 5.25
CA CYS A 8 -9.96 3.90 4.92
C CYS A 8 -9.08 3.55 3.72
N TYR A 9 -8.84 2.24 3.54
CA TYR A 9 -8.34 1.65 2.30
C TYR A 9 -9.55 1.37 1.38
N PRO A 10 -9.52 1.74 0.09
CA PRO A 10 -10.70 1.72 -0.79
C PRO A 10 -11.21 0.31 -1.10
N GLY A 11 -10.32 -0.69 -1.20
CA GLY A 11 -10.71 -2.05 -1.57
C GLY A 11 -11.38 -2.10 -2.96
N ASP A 12 -10.85 -1.35 -3.92
CA ASP A 12 -11.40 -1.23 -5.27
C ASP A 12 -11.33 -2.56 -6.03
N ALA A 13 -10.29 -3.35 -5.78
CA ALA A 13 -10.24 -4.74 -6.19
C ALA A 13 -9.72 -5.63 -5.06
N LEU A 14 -10.26 -6.84 -4.98
CA LEU A 14 -9.75 -7.94 -4.16
C LEU A 14 -9.08 -8.95 -5.08
N ILE A 15 -7.79 -9.21 -4.84
CA ILE A 15 -7.02 -10.24 -5.53
C ILE A 15 -6.96 -11.48 -4.63
N TYR A 16 -7.24 -12.64 -5.22
CA TYR A 16 -6.96 -13.96 -4.66
C TYR A 16 -5.74 -14.56 -5.36
N GLN A 17 -4.59 -14.50 -4.69
CA GLN A 17 -3.28 -14.83 -5.22
C GLN A 17 -3.14 -16.28 -5.73
N PRO A 18 -3.73 -17.32 -5.09
CA PRO A 18 -3.52 -18.71 -5.54
C PRO A 18 -4.04 -19.03 -6.94
N THR A 19 -4.98 -18.25 -7.48
CA THR A 19 -5.52 -18.45 -8.83
C THR A 19 -5.56 -17.18 -9.66
N ASP A 20 -4.89 -16.12 -9.22
CA ASP A 20 -4.93 -14.78 -9.81
C ASP A 20 -6.38 -14.28 -10.03
N GLY A 21 -7.29 -14.64 -9.12
CA GLY A 21 -8.69 -14.24 -9.20
C GLY A 21 -8.87 -12.79 -8.80
N ILE A 22 -9.67 -12.01 -9.52
CA ILE A 22 -9.94 -10.61 -9.19
C ILE A 22 -11.45 -10.38 -9.05
N ILE A 23 -11.83 -9.67 -8.00
CA ILE A 23 -13.18 -9.16 -7.78
C ILE A 23 -13.09 -7.64 -7.63
N PHE A 24 -13.70 -6.89 -8.55
CA PHE A 24 -13.82 -5.44 -8.42
C PHE A 24 -15.01 -5.08 -7.54
N GLY A 25 -14.86 -4.01 -6.75
CA GLY A 25 -15.94 -3.43 -5.97
C GLY A 25 -17.05 -2.87 -6.88
N GLU A 26 -18.30 -2.92 -6.40
CA GLU A 26 -19.46 -2.42 -7.17
C GLU A 26 -19.36 -0.92 -7.48
N HIS A 27 -18.62 -0.16 -6.68
CA HIS A 27 -18.37 1.26 -6.88
C HIS A 27 -17.35 1.55 -7.98
N VAL A 28 -16.56 0.56 -8.42
CA VAL A 28 -15.58 0.74 -9.48
C VAL A 28 -16.29 0.77 -10.84
N PRO A 29 -16.15 1.85 -11.62
CA PRO A 29 -16.73 1.90 -12.96
C PRO A 29 -16.20 0.78 -13.84
N GLU A 30 -17.05 0.12 -14.63
CA GLU A 30 -16.65 -0.97 -15.54
C GLU A 30 -15.51 -0.56 -16.49
N THR A 31 -15.45 0.73 -16.86
CA THR A 31 -14.40 1.29 -17.73
C THR A 31 -13.03 1.37 -17.05
N MET A 32 -12.95 1.23 -15.73
CA MET A 32 -11.73 1.22 -14.93
C MET A 32 -11.40 -0.16 -14.37
N ALA A 33 -12.30 -1.14 -14.50
CA ALA A 33 -12.06 -2.51 -14.07
C ALA A 33 -11.06 -3.19 -15.02
N ASP A 34 -9.77 -3.05 -14.72
CA ASP A 34 -8.67 -3.57 -15.53
C ASP A 34 -7.83 -4.61 -14.75
N PRO A 35 -8.04 -5.91 -15.01
CA PRO A 35 -7.26 -6.97 -14.41
C PRO A 35 -5.76 -6.89 -14.65
N GLU A 36 -5.32 -6.40 -15.81
CA GLU A 36 -3.90 -6.34 -16.15
C GLU A 36 -3.19 -5.29 -15.30
N SER A 37 -3.83 -4.14 -15.08
CA SER A 37 -3.29 -3.08 -14.23
C SER A 37 -3.21 -3.49 -12.75
N CYS A 38 -4.12 -4.32 -12.24
CA CYS A 38 -4.06 -4.85 -10.86
C CYS A 38 -2.76 -5.63 -10.57
N PHE A 39 -2.26 -6.40 -11.54
CA PHE A 39 -0.99 -7.13 -11.43
C PHE A 39 0.21 -6.35 -12.01
N GLY A 40 -0.06 -5.23 -12.69
CA GLY A 40 0.93 -4.34 -13.27
C GLY A 40 1.05 -3.04 -12.45
N GLU A 41 0.64 -1.93 -13.06
CA GLU A 41 0.89 -0.58 -12.54
C GLU A 41 0.26 -0.28 -11.17
N TRP A 42 -0.80 -0.99 -10.79
CA TRP A 42 -1.52 -0.75 -9.53
C TRP A 42 -1.07 -1.63 -8.37
N ILE A 43 -0.17 -2.59 -8.60
CA ILE A 43 0.26 -3.53 -7.55
C ILE A 43 0.91 -2.82 -6.37
N ASP A 44 1.59 -1.69 -6.61
CA ASP A 44 2.21 -0.90 -5.56
C ASP A 44 1.18 -0.17 -4.69
N TYR A 45 -0.04 0.04 -5.17
CA TYR A 45 -1.20 0.52 -4.41
C TYR A 45 -1.97 -0.64 -3.76
N GLY A 46 -1.33 -1.81 -3.64
CA GLY A 46 -1.85 -2.97 -2.97
C GLY A 46 -1.51 -3.03 -1.48
N LEU A 47 -2.35 -3.74 -0.73
CA LEU A 47 -2.11 -4.15 0.64
C LEU A 47 -2.41 -5.64 0.75
N ALA A 48 -1.40 -6.43 1.11
CA ALA A 48 -1.60 -7.83 1.48
C ALA A 48 -2.39 -7.88 2.80
N GLU A 49 -3.53 -8.56 2.78
CA GLU A 49 -4.35 -8.78 3.97
C GLU A 49 -3.89 -10.05 4.69
N ASP A 50 -3.61 -11.11 3.92
CA ASP A 50 -3.01 -12.36 4.37
C ASP A 50 -2.20 -13.02 3.23
N ASP A 51 -1.87 -14.31 3.38
CA ASP A 51 -1.10 -15.09 2.40
C ASP A 51 -1.91 -15.45 1.12
N GLU A 52 -3.22 -15.17 1.09
CA GLU A 52 -4.12 -15.51 -0.02
C GLU A 52 -4.74 -14.29 -0.68
N TYR A 53 -4.98 -13.21 0.07
CA TYR A 53 -5.73 -12.05 -0.35
C TYR A 53 -4.93 -10.75 -0.30
N ALA A 54 -5.13 -9.92 -1.31
CA ALA A 54 -4.65 -8.54 -1.34
C ALA A 54 -5.75 -7.58 -1.78
N LEU A 55 -5.79 -6.40 -1.18
CA LEU A 55 -6.64 -5.29 -1.56
C LEU A 55 -5.85 -4.36 -2.48
N ILE A 56 -6.44 -3.94 -3.61
CA ILE A 56 -5.88 -2.91 -4.49
C ILE A 56 -6.70 -1.64 -4.33
N GLY A 57 -6.00 -0.51 -4.17
CA GLY A 57 -6.58 0.81 -4.46
C GLY A 57 -6.25 1.23 -5.89
N ILE A 58 -7.26 1.59 -6.67
CA ILE A 58 -7.07 2.12 -8.01
C ILE A 58 -6.67 3.60 -7.86
N PRO A 59 -5.46 4.00 -8.26
CA PRO A 59 -4.95 5.36 -8.02
C PRO A 59 -5.73 6.46 -8.76
N LEU A 60 -6.62 6.08 -9.68
CA LEU A 60 -7.51 7.01 -10.39
C LEU A 60 -8.81 7.33 -9.62
N LEU A 61 -9.10 6.61 -8.53
CA LEU A 61 -10.24 6.82 -7.65
C LEU A 61 -9.80 7.58 -6.38
N ASP A 62 -9.29 8.79 -6.57
CA ASP A 62 -8.64 9.62 -5.55
C ASP A 62 -9.50 10.80 -5.06
N ASP A 63 -10.79 10.81 -5.40
CA ASP A 63 -11.70 11.93 -5.13
C ASP A 63 -12.38 11.87 -3.75
N ASP A 64 -12.45 10.68 -3.13
CA ASP A 64 -12.97 10.52 -1.77
C ASP A 64 -11.85 10.44 -0.73
N ALA A 65 -11.68 11.54 0.02
CA ALA A 65 -10.72 11.64 1.12
C ALA A 65 -10.93 10.57 2.22
N ALA A 66 -12.11 9.96 2.31
CA ALA A 66 -12.37 8.85 3.22
C ALA A 66 -11.69 7.55 2.80
N TYR A 67 -11.14 7.44 1.58
CA TYR A 67 -10.58 6.21 1.01
C TYR A 67 -9.17 6.37 0.38
N LEU A 68 -8.37 7.30 0.88
CA LEU A 68 -7.00 7.55 0.40
C LEU A 68 -5.91 6.76 1.14
N GLY A 69 -6.27 5.71 1.88
CA GLY A 69 -5.30 4.93 2.67
C GLY A 69 -4.19 4.30 1.84
N HIS A 70 -4.50 3.93 0.59
CA HIS A 70 -3.57 3.32 -0.37
C HIS A 70 -2.45 4.26 -0.84
N PHE A 71 -2.60 5.58 -0.66
CA PHE A 71 -1.57 6.60 -0.94
C PHE A 71 -0.59 6.85 0.20
N CYS A 72 -0.84 6.32 1.40
CA CYS A 72 0.10 6.52 2.52
C CYS A 72 1.47 5.94 2.16
N ASN A 73 2.53 6.72 2.27
CA ASN A 73 3.91 6.28 1.96
C ASN A 73 4.51 5.49 3.13
N ASP A 74 5.50 4.63 2.84
CA ASP A 74 6.30 4.01 3.91
C ASP A 74 7.17 5.07 4.59
N GLY A 75 7.34 4.95 5.91
CA GLY A 75 8.28 5.75 6.68
C GLY A 75 9.75 5.51 6.30
N ALA A 76 10.07 4.39 5.64
CA ALA A 76 11.41 4.15 5.09
C ALA A 76 11.37 3.22 3.87
N CYS A 77 12.45 3.18 3.09
CA CYS A 77 12.67 2.20 2.03
C CYS A 77 13.79 1.23 2.42
N LEU A 78 13.75 -0.01 1.89
CA LEU A 78 14.88 -0.95 2.01
C LEU A 78 15.96 -0.58 0.99
N LEU A 79 16.93 0.21 1.42
CA LEU A 79 18.04 0.66 0.59
C LEU A 79 19.01 -0.48 0.24
N GLU A 80 19.74 -0.32 -0.86
CA GLU A 80 20.81 -1.26 -1.24
C GLU A 80 21.82 -1.42 -0.09
N GLY A 81 22.19 -2.67 0.20
CA GLY A 81 23.11 -3.02 1.29
C GLY A 81 22.50 -2.95 2.70
N TRP A 82 21.23 -2.53 2.85
CA TRP A 82 20.52 -2.66 4.12
C TRP A 82 19.97 -4.07 4.29
N ASN A 83 19.98 -4.55 5.54
CA ASN A 83 19.18 -5.71 5.91
C ASN A 83 17.79 -5.29 6.43
N THR A 84 16.88 -6.26 6.54
CA THR A 84 15.50 -6.04 6.98
C THR A 84 15.38 -5.48 8.39
N SER A 85 16.38 -5.69 9.26
CA SER A 85 16.42 -5.10 10.60
C SER A 85 16.70 -3.60 10.56
N GLN A 86 17.64 -3.16 9.70
CA GLN A 86 17.92 -1.73 9.51
C GLN A 86 16.71 -0.99 8.97
N TYR A 87 16.03 -1.57 7.97
CA TYR A 87 14.76 -1.05 7.47
C TYR A 87 13.71 -0.94 8.60
N SER A 88 13.52 -2.02 9.36
CA SER A 88 12.50 -2.06 10.42
C SER A 88 12.75 -0.98 11.48
N VAL A 89 14.02 -0.73 11.84
CA VAL A 89 14.36 0.35 12.79
C VAL A 89 14.05 1.72 12.20
N ALA A 90 14.42 1.96 10.94
CA ALA A 90 14.18 3.25 10.28
C ALA A 90 12.67 3.52 10.08
N SER A 91 11.91 2.56 9.55
CA SER A 91 10.45 2.71 9.34
C SER A 91 9.73 2.97 10.67
N ASN A 92 10.07 2.23 11.74
CA ASN A 92 9.48 2.46 13.07
C ASN A 92 9.80 3.83 13.68
N GLN A 93 10.91 4.47 13.30
CA GLN A 93 11.25 5.81 13.77
C GLN A 93 10.45 6.91 13.06
N MET A 94 9.99 6.63 11.84
CA MET A 94 9.36 7.62 10.96
C MET A 94 7.83 7.52 10.98
N LEU A 95 7.27 6.31 11.15
CA LEU A 95 5.83 6.09 11.08
C LEU A 95 5.04 6.94 12.08
N ASN A 96 3.87 7.39 11.64
CA ASN A 96 2.92 8.15 12.46
C ASN A 96 1.48 7.65 12.32
N ALA A 97 1.26 6.65 11.46
CA ALA A 97 0.02 5.94 11.28
C ALA A 97 0.27 4.45 11.03
N LYS A 98 -0.81 3.67 11.01
CA LYS A 98 -0.81 2.26 10.64
C LYS A 98 -2.15 1.85 10.05
N HIS A 99 -2.13 0.83 9.20
CA HIS A 99 -3.35 0.14 8.80
C HIS A 99 -3.83 -0.80 9.92
N ILE A 100 -5.13 -0.88 10.11
CA ILE A 100 -5.79 -1.81 11.03
C ILE A 100 -6.99 -2.45 10.35
N ASP A 101 -7.24 -3.71 10.67
CA ASP A 101 -8.51 -4.35 10.39
C ASP A 101 -9.63 -3.71 11.24
N VAL A 102 -10.77 -3.51 10.59
CA VAL A 102 -12.03 -3.08 11.20
C VAL A 102 -13.06 -4.16 10.94
N ALA A 103 -13.16 -5.06 11.92
CA ALA A 103 -14.17 -6.12 12.00
C ALA A 103 -14.11 -7.15 10.85
N GLY A 104 -12.95 -7.35 10.23
CA GLY A 104 -12.77 -8.26 9.10
C GLY A 104 -13.44 -7.78 7.81
N LEU A 105 -13.82 -6.51 7.73
CA LEU A 105 -14.63 -5.96 6.63
C LEU A 105 -13.97 -4.76 5.94
N HIS A 106 -13.19 -3.98 6.68
CA HIS A 106 -12.53 -2.80 6.15
C HIS A 106 -11.14 -2.68 6.73
N THR A 107 -10.24 -2.11 5.94
CA THR A 107 -8.94 -1.68 6.43
C THR A 107 -8.96 -0.17 6.64
N ALA A 108 -8.60 0.29 7.83
CA ALA A 108 -8.53 1.69 8.19
C ALA A 108 -7.10 2.13 8.49
N THR A 109 -6.75 3.35 8.12
CA THR A 109 -5.53 4.01 8.53
C THR A 109 -5.80 4.85 9.78
N VAL A 110 -5.10 4.54 10.87
CA VAL A 110 -5.22 5.25 12.15
C VAL A 110 -3.91 5.86 12.58
N ALA A 111 -3.97 7.04 13.18
CA ALA A 111 -2.81 7.72 13.74
C ALA A 111 -2.25 6.97 14.96
N THR A 112 -0.94 6.80 15.04
CA THR A 112 -0.25 6.19 16.21
C THR A 112 0.21 7.24 17.22
N ARG A 113 0.23 8.51 16.81
CA ARG A 113 0.53 9.70 17.60
C ARG A 113 -0.19 10.91 16.99
N PRO A 114 -0.26 12.07 17.68
CA PRO A 114 -0.73 13.30 17.05
C PRO A 114 0.09 13.62 15.79
N ILE A 115 -0.60 13.95 14.70
CA ILE A 115 -0.04 14.36 13.41
C ILE A 115 -0.36 15.85 13.24
N ARG A 116 0.65 16.65 12.90
CA ARG A 116 0.45 18.09 12.69
C ARG A 116 -0.20 18.34 11.33
N ARG A 117 -0.84 19.50 11.19
CA ARG A 117 -1.22 19.99 9.86
C ARG A 117 0.04 20.04 8.97
N ASP A 118 -0.12 19.60 7.72
CA ASP A 118 0.93 19.52 6.69
C ASP A 118 2.05 18.49 6.97
N GLU A 119 1.92 17.69 8.03
CA GLU A 119 2.78 16.53 8.24
C GLU A 119 2.27 15.35 7.40
N GLU A 120 3.17 14.71 6.64
CA GLU A 120 2.84 13.55 5.83
C GLU A 120 2.41 12.36 6.70
N VAL A 121 1.40 11.61 6.25
CA VAL A 121 0.96 10.38 6.90
C VAL A 121 1.84 9.22 6.41
N LEU A 122 2.62 8.65 7.33
CA LEU A 122 3.59 7.59 7.04
C LEU A 122 3.21 6.31 7.77
N VAL A 123 3.14 5.22 7.00
CA VAL A 123 2.87 3.85 7.46
C VAL A 123 4.12 2.98 7.28
N SER A 124 4.02 1.68 7.54
CA SER A 124 5.05 0.70 7.18
C SER A 124 4.45 -0.23 6.13
N TYR A 125 5.12 -0.42 5.00
CA TYR A 125 4.73 -1.43 4.00
C TYR A 125 5.18 -2.84 4.40
N GLY A 126 6.12 -2.94 5.32
CA GLY A 126 6.70 -4.21 5.74
C GLY A 126 7.91 -4.59 4.90
N LYS A 127 8.75 -5.46 5.45
CA LYS A 127 9.99 -5.88 4.80
C LYS A 127 9.69 -6.75 3.58
N GLU A 128 8.60 -7.50 3.61
CA GLU A 128 8.11 -8.38 2.55
C GLU A 128 7.86 -7.57 1.27
N TYR A 129 7.09 -6.47 1.37
CA TYR A 129 6.86 -5.54 0.26
C TYR A 129 8.16 -5.11 -0.40
N TRP A 130 9.15 -4.67 0.39
CA TRP A 130 10.40 -4.17 -0.17
C TRP A 130 11.29 -5.27 -0.77
N LEU A 131 11.25 -6.48 -0.22
CA LEU A 131 11.95 -7.62 -0.80
C LEU A 131 11.37 -7.97 -2.18
N GLU A 132 10.04 -8.04 -2.27
CA GLU A 132 9.35 -8.28 -3.53
C GLU A 132 9.54 -7.12 -4.53
N TYR A 133 9.46 -5.88 -4.06
CA TYR A 133 9.71 -4.69 -4.88
C TYR A 133 11.10 -4.77 -5.51
N ASN A 134 12.13 -5.06 -4.70
CA ASN A 134 13.50 -5.17 -5.17
C ASN A 134 13.67 -6.36 -6.12
N GLU A 135 13.01 -7.49 -5.89
CA GLU A 135 13.04 -8.64 -6.82
C GLU A 135 12.40 -8.31 -8.17
N ARG A 136 11.23 -7.67 -8.18
CA ARG A 136 10.55 -7.20 -9.41
C ARG A 136 11.44 -6.27 -10.22
N HIS A 137 12.10 -5.32 -9.55
CA HIS A 137 12.92 -4.30 -10.22
C HIS A 137 14.34 -4.75 -10.56
N SER A 138 14.91 -5.72 -9.83
CA SER A 138 16.22 -6.31 -10.17
C SER A 138 16.18 -7.14 -11.46
N ASN A 139 15.01 -7.63 -11.83
CA ASN A 139 14.78 -8.39 -13.05
C ASN A 139 14.53 -7.50 -14.29
N MET A 140 14.45 -6.18 -14.10
CA MET A 140 14.35 -5.21 -15.20
C MET A 140 15.75 -4.85 -15.70
N SER A 141 15.87 -4.51 -16.99
CA SER A 141 17.15 -4.04 -17.52
C SER A 141 17.56 -2.71 -16.85
N GLU A 142 18.85 -2.39 -16.74
CA GLU A 142 19.30 -1.12 -16.12
C GLU A 142 18.69 0.13 -16.78
N SER A 143 18.30 0.06 -18.06
CA SER A 143 17.62 1.16 -18.76
C SER A 143 16.13 1.29 -18.39
N ASP A 144 15.55 0.29 -17.75
CA ASP A 144 14.13 0.22 -17.37
C ASP A 144 13.93 0.27 -15.84
N ALA A 145 15.01 0.28 -15.05
CA ALA A 145 14.95 0.36 -13.59
C ALA A 145 14.43 1.74 -13.14
N ILE A 146 13.17 1.78 -12.68
CA ILE A 146 12.57 2.99 -12.13
C ILE A 146 12.87 3.03 -10.62
N PRO A 147 13.57 4.06 -10.10
CA PRO A 147 13.74 4.22 -8.67
C PRO A 147 12.37 4.46 -8.01
N TYR A 148 12.19 3.95 -6.80
CA TYR A 148 10.94 4.13 -6.05
C TYR A 148 10.53 5.61 -6.03
N ALA A 149 9.32 5.87 -6.51
CA ALA A 149 8.67 7.16 -6.42
C ALA A 149 7.58 7.08 -5.34
N PRO A 150 7.50 8.05 -4.41
CA PRO A 150 6.38 8.13 -3.48
C PRO A 150 5.05 8.13 -4.24
N LYS A 151 4.06 7.44 -3.68
CA LYS A 151 2.70 7.43 -4.22
C LYS A 151 2.14 8.85 -4.23
N ARG A 152 1.43 9.21 -5.29
CA ARG A 152 0.87 10.55 -5.50
C ARG A 152 -0.50 10.48 -6.10
#